data_AF-A0A2S9GQB6-F1
#
_entry.id   AF-A0A2S9GQB6-F1
#
_cell.length_a   1.000
_cell.length_b   1.000
_cell.length_c   1.000
_cell.angle_alpha   90.00
_cell.angle_beta   90.00
_cell.angle_gamma   90.00
#
_symmetry.space_group_name_H-M   'P 1'
#
loop_
_entity.id
_entity.type
_entity.pdbx_description
1 polymer ?
#
loop_
_entity_poly.entity_id
_entity_poly.type
_entity_poly.pdbx_seq_one_letter_code
_entity_poly.pdbx_strand_id
1 'polypeptide(L)' 'EWYLRQMLGAANFKAGPLLAFSGGHLCYQIEHHLFPDLPSNRLAQVSIRVRELCEKYDLPYNTGSFPAQYFR' A
#
# COMPACT_ATOMS: atom_id res chain seq x y z
N GLU A 1 4.54 18.86 2.17
CA GLU A 1 3.93 17.66 1.53
C GLU A 1 4.56 16.35 2.02
N TRP A 2 4.44 16.01 3.31
CA TRP A 2 5.04 14.77 3.82
C TRP A 2 4.29 13.52 3.33
N TYR A 3 2.95 13.49 3.52
CA TYR A 3 2.10 12.36 3.12
C TYR A 3 2.17 12.06 1.62
N LEU A 4 2.19 13.10 0.78
CA LEU A 4 2.27 12.93 -0.67
C LEU A 4 3.58 12.26 -1.08
N ARG A 5 4.71 12.67 -0.50
CA ARG A 5 6.00 12.02 -0.77
C ARG A 5 6.03 10.56 -0.30
N GLN A 6 5.47 10.26 0.86
CA GLN A 6 5.38 8.89 1.36
C GLN A 6 4.54 8.00 0.44
N MET A 7 3.40 8.50 -0.03
CA MET A 7 2.52 7.75 -0.92
C MET A 7 3.12 7.58 -2.32
N LEU A 8 3.67 8.62 -2.92
CA LEU A 8 4.27 8.56 -4.26
C LEU A 8 5.57 7.76 -4.29
N GLY A 9 6.33 7.73 -3.19
CA GLY A 9 7.58 6.98 -3.06
C GLY A 9 7.41 5.51 -2.71
N ALA A 10 6.18 5.06 -2.40
CA ALA A 10 5.88 3.69 -2.04
C ALA A 10 5.02 2.98 -3.10
N ALA A 11 5.06 1.65 -3.11
CA ALA A 11 4.22 0.83 -3.96
C ALA A 11 3.72 -0.40 -3.20
N ASN A 12 2.44 -0.70 -3.37
CA ASN A 12 1.82 -1.91 -2.87
C ASN A 12 2.00 -3.05 -3.88
N PHE A 13 2.06 -4.29 -3.40
CA PHE A 13 1.99 -5.46 -4.28
C PHE A 13 0.82 -6.36 -3.92
N LYS A 14 0.24 -7.01 -4.93
CA LYS A 14 -0.87 -7.95 -4.76
C LYS A 14 -0.33 -9.24 -4.18
N ALA A 15 -0.74 -9.54 -2.96
CA ALA A 15 -0.45 -10.79 -2.27
C ALA A 15 -1.76 -11.52 -1.96
N GLY A 16 -1.78 -12.85 -2.12
CA GLY A 16 -2.86 -13.68 -1.59
C GLY A 16 -2.82 -13.71 -0.05
N PRO A 17 -3.89 -14.17 0.64
CA PRO A 17 -4.00 -14.13 2.10
C PRO A 17 -2.81 -14.78 2.82
N LEU A 18 -2.32 -15.91 2.31
CA LEU A 18 -1.18 -16.62 2.88
C LEU A 18 0.11 -15.78 2.82
N LEU A 19 0.39 -15.19 1.66
CA LEU A 19 1.58 -14.36 1.45
C LEU A 19 1.49 -13.04 2.22
N ALA A 20 0.29 -12.45 2.29
CA ALA A 20 0.05 -11.26 3.11
C ALA A 20 0.29 -11.57 4.59
N PHE A 21 -0.20 -12.71 5.10
CA PHE A 21 0.01 -13.11 6.48
C PHE A 21 1.48 -13.42 6.79
N SER A 22 2.13 -14.27 5.99
CA SER A 22 3.54 -14.64 6.21
C SER A 22 4.50 -13.45 6.05
N GLY A 23 4.17 -12.50 5.19
CA GLY A 23 4.89 -11.24 5.02
C GLY A 23 4.50 -10.15 6.01
N GLY A 24 3.69 -10.44 7.05
CA GLY A 24 3.30 -9.46 8.06
C GLY A 24 2.51 -8.26 7.50
N HIS A 25 1.75 -8.47 6.42
CA HIS A 25 0.99 -7.47 5.67
C HIS A 25 1.84 -6.35 5.07
N LEU A 26 3.14 -6.57 4.88
CA LEU A 26 4.05 -5.62 4.21
C LEU A 26 3.76 -5.45 2.71
N CYS A 27 2.75 -6.14 2.17
CA CYS A 27 2.19 -5.86 0.84
C CYS A 27 1.45 -4.50 0.75
N TYR A 28 1.18 -3.86 1.89
CA TYR A 28 0.53 -2.55 2.05
C TYR A 28 1.55 -1.47 2.47
N GLN A 29 2.62 -1.28 1.68
CA GLN A 29 3.68 -0.30 1.95
C GLN A 29 3.18 1.15 1.96
N ILE A 30 2.26 1.52 1.07
CA ILE A 30 1.71 2.89 1.04
C ILE A 30 1.07 3.19 2.41
N GLU A 31 0.20 2.30 2.88
CA GLU A 31 -0.47 2.46 4.18
C GLU A 31 0.52 2.40 5.34
N HIS A 32 1.55 1.55 5.25
CA HIS A 32 2.58 1.46 6.28
C HIS A 32 3.36 2.78 6.43
N HIS A 33 3.68 3.46 5.32
CA HIS A 33 4.38 4.74 5.37
C HIS A 33 3.45 5.89 5.79
N LEU A 34 2.15 5.82 5.47
CA LEU A 34 1.17 6.82 5.93
C LEU A 34 0.81 6.67 7.41
N PHE A 35 0.81 5.43 7.93
CA PHE A 35 0.40 5.07 9.29
C PHE A 35 1.37 4.07 9.93
N PRO A 36 2.62 4.48 10.22
CA PRO A 36 3.67 3.57 10.71
C PRO A 36 3.34 2.91 12.05
N ASP A 37 2.55 3.58 12.89
CA ASP A 37 2.14 3.09 14.21
C ASP A 37 0.92 2.15 14.14
N LEU A 38 0.28 2.00 12.98
CA LEU A 38 -0.88 1.13 12.83
C LEU A 38 -0.45 -0.34 12.77
N PRO A 39 -1.08 -1.25 13.54
CA PRO A 39 -0.81 -2.67 13.44
C PRO A 39 -1.02 -3.20 12.02
N SER A 40 -0.06 -3.98 11.50
CA SER A 40 -0.03 -4.36 10.08
C SER A 40 -1.28 -5.13 9.61
N ASN A 41 -1.94 -5.87 10.50
CA ASN A 41 -3.18 -6.58 10.21
C ASN A 41 -4.38 -5.66 9.89
N ARG A 42 -4.27 -4.35 10.16
CA ARG A 42 -5.30 -3.34 9.82
C ARG A 42 -5.01 -2.60 8.52
N LEU A 43 -3.81 -2.72 7.96
CA LEU A 43 -3.41 -1.98 6.75
C LEU A 43 -4.33 -2.32 5.56
N ALA A 44 -4.77 -3.57 5.43
CA ALA A 44 -5.73 -3.97 4.41
C ALA A 44 -7.04 -3.17 4.47
N GLN A 45 -7.56 -2.93 5.69
CA GLN A 45 -8.80 -2.18 5.90
C GLN A 45 -8.61 -0.70 5.58
N VAL A 46 -7.47 -0.13 5.99
CA VAL A 46 -7.14 1.27 5.73
C VAL A 46 -6.88 1.54 4.25
N SER A 47 -6.31 0.57 3.53
CA SER A 47 -6.02 0.68 2.09
C SER A 47 -7.25 1.01 1.24
N ILE A 48 -8.44 0.60 1.67
CA ILE A 48 -9.71 0.92 1.00
C ILE A 48 -9.93 2.44 1.01
N ARG A 49 -9.79 3.07 2.18
CA ARG A 49 -9.98 4.52 2.36
C ARG A 49 -8.87 5.33 1.72
N VAL A 50 -7.63 4.86 1.79
CA VAL A 50 -6.49 5.51 1.14
C VAL A 50 -6.68 5.53 -0.38
N ARG A 51 -7.16 4.42 -0.97
CA ARG A 51 -7.44 4.35 -2.41
C ARG A 51 -8.58 5.30 -2.83
N GLU A 52 -9.68 5.33 -2.08
CA GLU A 52 -10.79 6.29 -2.31
C GLU A 52 -10.28 7.73 -2.32
N LEU A 53 -9.37 8.06 -1.39
CA LEU A 53 -8.78 9.40 -1.29
C LEU A 53 -7.89 9.70 -2.49
N CYS A 54 -7.09 8.74 -2.93
CA CYS A 54 -6.22 8.90 -4.10
C CYS A 54 -7.07 9.15 -5.37
N GLU A 55 -8.14 8.38 -5.57
CA GLU A 55 -9.07 8.57 -6.69
C GLU A 55 -9.73 9.94 -6.65
N LYS A 56 -10.22 10.38 -5.48
CA LYS A 56 -10.87 11.68 -5.31
C LYS A 56 -9.98 12.86 -5.72
N TYR A 57 -8.68 12.76 -5.48
CA TYR A 57 -7.71 13.83 -5.73
C TYR A 57 -6.82 13.58 -6.96
N ASP A 58 -7.19 12.62 -7.81
CA ASP A 58 -6.44 12.26 -9.01
C ASP A 58 -4.96 11.93 -8.73
N LEU A 59 -4.72 11.18 -7.65
CA LEU A 59 -3.40 10.74 -7.22
C LEU A 59 -3.16 9.28 -7.60
N PRO A 60 -1.93 8.92 -8.03
CA PRO A 60 -1.62 7.55 -8.41
C PRO A 60 -1.58 6.65 -7.17
N TYR A 61 -2.37 5.58 -7.18
CA TYR A 61 -2.30 4.52 -6.18
C TYR A 61 -1.48 3.34 -6.74
N ASN A 62 -0.17 3.35 -6.51
CA ASN A 62 0.77 2.41 -7.12
C ASN A 62 0.58 0.98 -6.56
N THR A 63 -0.09 0.11 -7.33
CA THR A 63 -0.28 -1.31 -6.99
C THR A 63 -0.15 -2.24 -8.19
N GLY A 64 0.47 -3.41 -8.00
CA GLY A 64 0.71 -4.40 -9.06
C GLY A 64 1.09 -5.77 -8.50
N SER A 65 1.32 -6.79 -9.33
CA SER A 65 1.95 -8.02 -8.82
C SER A 65 3.44 -7.77 -8.60
N PHE A 66 4.05 -8.48 -7.63
CA PHE A 66 5.47 -8.32 -7.35
C PHE A 66 6.36 -8.55 -8.59
N PRO A 67 6.17 -9.62 -9.41
CA PRO A 67 6.97 -9.79 -10.62
C PRO A 67 6.79 -8.66 -11.64
N ALA A 68 5.56 -8.18 -11.84
CA ALA A 68 5.30 -7.12 -12.80
C ALA A 68 5.91 -5.77 -12.40
N GLN A 69 6.13 -5.54 -11.10
CA GLN A 69 6.80 -4.34 -10.58
C GLN A 69 8.32 -4.49 -10.57
N TYR A 70 8.83 -5.69 -10.28
CA TYR A 70 10.27 -5.95 -10.19
C TYR A 70 10.95 -6.04 -11.56
N PHE A 71 10.30 -6.66 -12.54
CA PHE A 71 10.82 -6.82 -13.91
C PHE A 71 10.35 -5.72 -14.86
N ARG A 72 9.85 -4.61 -14.33
CA ARG A 72 9.35 -3.49 -15.12
C ARG A 72 10.48 -2.62 -15.64
#